data_AF-A0A2U3AKG2-F1
#
_entry.id   AF-A0A2U3AKG2-F1
#
_cell.length_a   1.000
_cell.length_b   1.000
_cell.length_c   1.000
_cell.angle_alpha   90.00
_cell.angle_beta   90.00
_cell.angle_gamma   90.00
#
_symmetry.space_group_name_H-M   'P 1'
#
loop_
_entity.id
_entity.type
_entity.pdbx_description
1 polymer ?
#
loop_
_entity_poly.entity_id
_entity_poly.type
_entity_poly.pdbx_seq_one_letter_code
_entity_poly.pdbx_strand_id
1 'polypeptide(L)'
;MNTNETNPINNNQLTFPEVENVVIEAQLNEQNETVALQPVLVQHELNELMSVSLMKGNAIQVTDEFSLALNQISEMVQSVERLTNMDIATIQEDELDTNMKELAEAQKLRKLVAEARKSVRKEFDAMRDTNISQLDSKLAEAGFEALEKIDKDTKKLKEDIRAHRINQHWEDLRPVFDATIQTFDAISRIAPSLADFSTFRIRNPKLVTGAKSFKVTDKHRTEVNNEMNMINQNLLQIEENRHGLAMQNQQNLLNDFLHNPTNENFLARQSYYIDLDKAQKQAEIQRQEQERLKQEQLEQQRLLQQQQQAQPSQSEQEQLNQMNQMNQQPPVQQQWNQQQPPQNVTMFNQQEAFARPQATNEFAWLAELSTLNPEYRNLATNERTKMAVLYDLFHKLTDSNTVFGQNVGTDVDKVMKTVRYIIDL
;
A
#
# COMPACT_ATOMS: atom_id res chain seq x y z
N MET A 1 -29.27 -39.09 39.10
CA MET A 1 -29.72 -37.68 39.17
C MET A 1 -29.59 -37.16 37.73
N ASN A 2 -30.62 -37.31 36.88
CA ASN A 2 -31.73 -36.35 36.68
C ASN A 2 -31.22 -34.91 36.83
N THR A 3 -31.16 -34.07 35.79
CA THR A 3 -32.10 -33.80 34.68
C THR A 3 -31.31 -33.38 33.42
N ASN A 4 -31.57 -33.94 32.22
CA ASN A 4 -32.54 -33.47 31.22
C ASN A 4 -32.51 -31.94 30.99
N GLU A 5 -32.00 -31.49 29.84
CA GLU A 5 -32.84 -31.02 28.72
C GLU A 5 -31.98 -30.59 27.51
N THR A 6 -32.14 -31.37 26.45
CA THR A 6 -31.86 -31.04 25.05
C THR A 6 -32.80 -29.94 24.57
N ASN A 7 -32.28 -28.95 23.86
CA ASN A 7 -33.12 -28.15 22.95
C ASN A 7 -32.45 -28.06 21.57
N PRO A 8 -33.10 -28.56 20.51
CA PRO A 8 -32.63 -28.47 19.14
C PRO A 8 -33.05 -27.17 18.45
N ILE A 9 -32.31 -26.89 17.38
CA ILE A 9 -32.53 -25.90 16.33
C ILE A 9 -34.00 -25.84 15.92
N ASN A 10 -34.59 -24.63 15.88
CA ASN A 10 -35.81 -24.39 15.12
C ASN A 10 -35.73 -23.09 14.32
N ASN A 11 -36.02 -23.24 13.02
CA ASN A 11 -36.16 -22.19 12.03
C ASN A 11 -37.30 -21.24 12.43
N ASN A 12 -37.01 -19.95 12.62
CA ASN A 12 -38.06 -18.94 12.57
C ASN A 12 -38.13 -18.34 11.17
N GLN A 13 -39.16 -18.82 10.47
CA GLN A 13 -39.79 -18.22 9.31
C GLN A 13 -40.13 -16.75 9.59
N LEU A 14 -39.96 -15.91 8.56
CA LEU A 14 -40.57 -14.59 8.50
C LEU A 14 -42.09 -14.75 8.59
N THR A 15 -42.67 -14.38 9.72
CA THR A 15 -44.10 -14.12 9.85
C THR A 15 -44.34 -12.63 9.70
N PHE A 16 -45.07 -12.25 8.65
CA PHE A 16 -45.69 -10.94 8.54
C PHE A 16 -46.86 -10.87 9.53
N PRO A 17 -47.02 -9.80 10.33
CA PRO A 17 -48.23 -9.65 11.12
C PRO A 17 -49.43 -9.42 10.18
N GLU A 18 -50.47 -10.22 10.42
CA GLU A 18 -51.77 -10.18 9.77
C GLU A 18 -52.37 -8.78 9.79
N VAL A 19 -52.95 -8.39 8.66
CA VAL A 19 -53.90 -7.28 8.59
C VAL A 19 -55.17 -7.73 9.30
N GLU A 20 -55.35 -7.31 10.55
CA GLU A 20 -56.63 -7.48 11.24
C GLU A 20 -57.70 -6.69 10.47
N ASN A 21 -58.58 -7.44 9.81
CA ASN A 21 -59.82 -6.94 9.24
C ASN A 21 -60.70 -6.42 10.38
N VAL A 22 -60.75 -5.10 10.57
CA VAL A 22 -61.81 -4.49 11.39
C VAL A 22 -63.10 -4.53 10.58
N VAL A 23 -63.97 -5.46 10.97
CA VAL A 23 -65.37 -5.52 10.56
C VAL A 23 -66.06 -4.24 11.04
N ILE A 24 -66.54 -3.42 10.12
CA ILE A 24 -67.44 -2.31 10.42
C ILE A 24 -68.86 -2.85 10.27
N GLU A 25 -69.47 -3.32 11.37
CA GLU A 25 -70.92 -3.47 11.43
C GLU A 25 -71.55 -2.09 11.51
N ALA A 26 -72.13 -1.63 10.40
CA ALA A 26 -72.93 -0.42 10.36
C ALA A 26 -74.31 -0.71 10.98
N GLN A 27 -74.51 -0.37 12.25
CA GLN A 27 -75.85 -0.16 12.79
C GLN A 27 -76.30 1.26 12.41
N LEU A 28 -77.30 1.32 11.53
CA LEU A 28 -78.07 2.52 11.25
C LEU A 28 -78.81 2.95 12.52
N ASN A 29 -78.50 4.12 13.05
CA ASN A 29 -79.40 4.84 13.93
C ASN A 29 -79.39 6.33 13.58
N GLU A 30 -80.55 6.80 13.13
CA GLU A 30 -80.86 8.21 12.94
C GLU A 30 -81.00 8.86 14.33
N GLN A 31 -80.04 9.71 14.71
CA GLN A 31 -80.21 10.96 15.49
C GLN A 31 -78.86 11.43 16.05
N ASN A 32 -78.54 12.72 15.83
CA ASN A 32 -77.53 13.55 16.52
C ASN A 32 -76.52 12.84 17.43
N GLU A 33 -75.32 12.53 16.93
CA GLU A 33 -74.16 12.28 17.81
C GLU A 33 -72.88 12.90 17.24
N THR A 34 -72.31 13.82 18.02
CA THR A 34 -70.87 14.12 18.05
C THR A 34 -70.09 12.82 18.19
N VAL A 35 -69.44 12.37 17.13
CA VAL A 35 -68.48 11.25 17.21
C VAL A 35 -67.19 11.76 17.84
N ALA A 36 -67.13 11.77 19.17
CA ALA A 36 -65.90 11.97 19.90
C ALA A 36 -65.05 10.69 19.81
N LEU A 37 -64.21 10.59 18.77
CA LEU A 37 -63.14 9.59 18.74
C LEU A 37 -62.14 9.95 19.84
N GLN A 38 -62.01 9.10 20.86
CA GLN A 38 -60.97 9.24 21.87
C GLN A 38 -59.59 9.27 21.19
N PRO A 39 -58.63 10.08 21.69
CA PRO A 39 -57.28 10.09 21.14
C PRO A 39 -56.65 8.71 21.28
N VAL A 40 -56.43 8.03 20.16
CA VAL A 40 -55.69 6.77 20.13
C VAL A 40 -54.21 7.12 20.20
N LEU A 41 -53.58 6.76 21.32
CA LEU A 41 -52.13 6.85 21.47
C LEU A 41 -51.51 5.82 20.52
N VAL A 42 -50.93 6.28 19.41
CA VAL A 42 -50.17 5.40 18.53
C VAL A 42 -48.72 5.44 18.98
N GLN A 43 -48.30 4.37 19.66
CA GLN A 43 -46.90 4.13 19.97
C GLN A 43 -46.26 3.53 18.73
N HIS A 44 -45.31 4.26 18.13
CA HIS A 44 -44.42 3.70 17.14
C HIS A 44 -43.12 3.32 17.84
N GLU A 45 -42.86 2.02 17.98
CA GLU A 45 -41.53 1.51 18.31
C GLU A 45 -40.62 1.78 17.11
N LEU A 46 -39.60 2.63 17.28
CA LEU A 46 -38.61 2.89 16.23
C LEU A 46 -37.50 1.82 16.27
N ASN A 47 -37.13 1.37 17.47
CA ASN A 47 -36.22 0.27 17.75
C ASN A 47 -36.36 -0.18 19.22
N GLU A 48 -35.56 -1.17 19.64
CA GLU A 48 -35.54 -1.71 21.01
C GLU A 48 -35.23 -0.68 22.11
N LEU A 49 -34.71 0.50 21.76
CA LEU A 49 -34.27 1.54 22.70
C LEU A 49 -35.21 2.75 22.77
N MET A 50 -36.05 2.97 21.75
CA MET A 50 -36.87 4.17 21.62
C MET A 50 -38.25 3.87 21.01
N SER A 51 -39.29 4.34 21.70
CA SER A 51 -40.63 4.49 21.15
C SER A 51 -41.00 5.97 21.08
N VAL A 52 -41.65 6.36 19.98
CA VAL A 52 -42.23 7.69 19.84
C VAL A 52 -43.74 7.53 19.92
N SER A 53 -44.33 8.12 20.96
CA SER A 53 -45.78 8.23 21.08
C SER A 53 -46.21 9.49 20.33
N LEU A 54 -46.84 9.30 19.17
CA LEU A 54 -47.51 10.40 18.48
C LEU A 54 -48.98 10.39 18.89
N MET A 55 -49.45 11.49 19.47
CA MET A 55 -50.89 11.71 19.65
C MET A 55 -51.52 11.77 18.25
N LYS A 56 -52.25 10.72 17.84
CA LYS A 56 -52.99 10.77 16.59
C LYS A 56 -54.34 11.43 16.84
N GLY A 57 -54.53 12.60 16.24
CA GLY A 57 -55.85 13.19 16.02
C GLY A 57 -56.22 14.32 16.97
N ASN A 58 -55.84 15.54 16.61
CA ASN A 58 -56.85 16.60 16.62
C ASN A 58 -57.65 16.39 15.34
N ALA A 59 -58.86 15.82 15.44
CA ALA A 59 -59.79 15.93 14.32
C ALA A 59 -59.87 17.42 13.97
N ILE A 60 -59.68 17.78 12.70
CA ILE A 60 -60.01 19.13 12.27
C ILE A 60 -61.50 19.27 12.58
N GLN A 61 -61.82 20.04 13.61
CA GLN A 61 -63.21 20.33 13.92
C GLN A 61 -63.71 21.22 12.81
N VAL A 62 -64.46 20.61 11.90
CA VAL A 62 -65.15 21.33 10.85
C VAL A 62 -66.32 22.03 11.52
N THR A 63 -66.31 23.36 11.53
CA THR A 63 -67.44 24.12 12.05
C THR A 63 -68.63 23.96 11.11
N ASP A 64 -69.85 24.06 11.64
CA ASP A 64 -71.08 24.01 10.83
C ASP A 64 -71.06 25.08 9.73
N GLU A 65 -70.49 26.24 10.04
CA GLU A 65 -70.26 27.36 9.12
C GLU A 65 -69.35 26.98 7.95
N PHE A 66 -68.30 26.18 8.21
CA PHE A 66 -67.40 25.70 7.15
C PHE A 66 -68.09 24.66 6.26
N SER A 67 -68.88 23.76 6.84
CA SER A 67 -69.66 22.76 6.09
C SER A 67 -70.71 23.42 5.20
N LEU A 68 -71.39 24.44 5.71
CA LEU A 68 -72.38 25.21 4.96
C LEU A 68 -71.72 26.01 3.82
N ALA A 69 -70.58 26.64 4.10
CA ALA A 69 -69.77 27.34 3.09
C ALA A 69 -69.25 26.41 1.97
N LEU A 70 -68.87 25.17 2.28
CA LEU A 70 -68.44 24.20 1.26
C LEU A 70 -69.55 23.85 0.26
N ASN A 71 -70.79 23.66 0.76
CA ASN A 71 -71.94 23.37 -0.09
C ASN A 71 -72.29 24.57 -0.98
N GLN A 72 -72.28 25.78 -0.41
CA GLN A 72 -72.54 27.02 -1.15
C GLN A 72 -71.48 27.30 -2.23
N ILE A 73 -70.20 26.98 -1.98
CA ILE A 73 -69.14 27.10 -3.00
C ILE A 73 -69.42 26.21 -4.21
N SER A 74 -69.90 24.98 -4.00
CA SER A 74 -70.22 24.06 -5.11
C SER A 74 -71.36 24.57 -5.97
N GLU A 75 -72.42 25.09 -5.35
CA GLU A 75 -73.58 25.66 -6.06
C GLU A 75 -73.21 26.96 -6.80
N MET A 76 -72.42 27.82 -6.16
CA MET A 76 -71.92 29.07 -6.75
C MET A 76 -70.98 28.81 -7.94
N VAL A 77 -70.08 27.83 -7.85
CA VAL A 77 -69.20 27.45 -8.99
C VAL A 77 -70.04 27.02 -10.18
N GLN A 78 -71.07 26.19 -9.96
CA GLN A 78 -71.99 25.76 -11.02
C GLN A 78 -72.79 26.94 -11.60
N SER A 79 -73.23 27.88 -10.75
CA SER A 79 -73.96 29.09 -11.18
C SER A 79 -73.09 30.01 -12.04
N VAL A 80 -71.86 30.28 -11.60
CA VAL A 80 -70.89 31.10 -12.33
C VAL A 80 -70.50 30.43 -13.66
N GLU A 81 -70.20 29.13 -13.66
CA GLU A 81 -69.90 28.37 -14.87
C GLU A 81 -71.07 28.42 -15.87
N ARG A 82 -72.31 28.27 -15.40
CA ARG A 82 -73.51 28.41 -16.25
C ARG A 82 -73.59 29.79 -16.88
N LEU A 83 -73.48 30.87 -16.11
CA LEU A 83 -73.54 32.24 -16.63
C LEU A 83 -72.42 32.54 -17.64
N THR A 84 -71.20 32.09 -17.37
CA THR A 84 -70.07 32.31 -18.30
C THR A 84 -70.23 31.59 -19.64
N ASN A 85 -71.11 30.60 -19.72
CA ASN A 85 -71.41 29.83 -20.93
C ASN A 85 -72.70 30.28 -21.64
N MET A 86 -73.41 31.29 -21.12
CA MET A 86 -74.60 31.87 -21.73
C MET A 86 -74.25 33.00 -22.69
N ASP A 87 -75.12 33.25 -23.68
CA ASP A 87 -74.98 34.40 -24.58
C ASP A 87 -75.19 35.71 -23.80
N ILE A 88 -74.31 36.70 -24.02
CA ILE A 88 -74.30 37.99 -23.32
C ILE A 88 -75.67 38.67 -23.38
N ALA A 89 -76.40 38.51 -24.50
CA ALA A 89 -77.73 39.10 -24.67
C ALA A 89 -78.81 38.51 -23.72
N THR A 90 -78.52 37.41 -23.04
CA THR A 90 -79.45 36.67 -22.17
C THR A 90 -79.11 36.73 -20.69
N ILE A 91 -77.93 37.28 -20.35
CA ILE A 91 -77.48 37.39 -18.96
C ILE A 91 -78.15 38.60 -18.30
N GLN A 92 -78.76 38.40 -17.14
CA GLN A 92 -79.32 39.47 -16.32
C GLN A 92 -78.22 40.09 -15.44
N GLU A 93 -78.13 41.42 -15.42
CA GLU A 93 -77.10 42.16 -14.67
C GLU A 93 -77.21 41.89 -13.15
N ASP A 94 -78.42 41.80 -12.61
CA ASP A 94 -78.66 41.49 -11.19
C ASP A 94 -78.17 40.08 -10.79
N GLU A 95 -78.24 39.11 -11.71
CA GLU A 95 -77.77 37.73 -11.50
C GLU A 95 -76.23 37.68 -11.52
N LEU A 96 -75.62 38.47 -12.41
CA LEU A 96 -74.16 38.64 -12.46
C LEU A 96 -73.62 39.32 -11.20
N ASP A 97 -74.27 40.39 -10.73
CA ASP A 97 -73.89 41.11 -9.51
C ASP A 97 -73.99 40.25 -8.25
N THR A 98 -75.01 39.38 -8.20
CA THR A 98 -75.19 38.42 -7.10
C THR A 98 -74.05 37.39 -7.10
N ASN A 99 -73.78 36.78 -8.26
CA ASN A 99 -72.67 35.84 -8.42
C ASN A 99 -71.29 36.47 -8.14
N MET A 100 -71.08 37.75 -8.48
CA MET A 100 -69.85 38.48 -8.17
C MET A 100 -69.64 38.67 -6.66
N LYS A 101 -70.71 38.92 -5.90
CA LYS A 101 -70.65 39.04 -4.43
C LYS A 101 -70.35 37.69 -3.77
N GLU A 102 -71.05 36.64 -4.18
CA GLU A 102 -70.82 35.28 -3.68
C GLU A 102 -69.38 34.81 -3.98
N LEU A 103 -68.86 35.11 -5.18
CA LEU A 103 -67.49 34.80 -5.56
C LEU A 103 -66.45 35.49 -4.66
N ALA A 104 -66.70 36.74 -4.27
CA ALA A 104 -65.83 37.47 -3.35
C ALA A 104 -65.81 36.85 -1.94
N GLU A 105 -66.93 36.29 -1.48
CA GLU A 105 -67.01 35.57 -0.20
C GLU A 105 -66.31 34.20 -0.27
N ALA A 106 -66.50 33.45 -1.35
CA ALA A 106 -65.77 32.21 -1.60
C ALA A 106 -64.25 32.42 -1.70
N GLN A 107 -63.79 33.54 -2.27
CA GLN A 107 -62.38 33.90 -2.30
C GLN A 107 -61.80 34.16 -0.90
N LYS A 108 -62.57 34.77 0.01
CA LYS A 108 -62.17 34.93 1.42
C LYS A 108 -62.05 33.57 2.12
N LEU A 109 -63.01 32.68 1.93
CA LEU A 109 -62.98 31.32 2.46
C LEU A 109 -61.78 30.52 1.95
N ARG A 110 -61.48 30.60 0.65
CA ARG A 110 -60.28 29.97 0.06
C ARG A 110 -58.99 30.45 0.73
N LYS A 111 -58.89 31.74 1.04
CA LYS A 111 -57.73 32.31 1.74
C LYS A 111 -57.61 31.76 3.16
N LEU A 112 -58.72 31.70 3.90
CA LEU A 112 -58.75 31.13 5.26
C LEU A 112 -58.35 29.64 5.28
N VAL A 113 -58.81 28.85 4.30
CA VAL A 113 -58.39 27.45 4.15
C VAL A 113 -56.90 27.33 3.86
N ALA A 114 -56.35 28.19 3.02
CA ALA A 114 -54.91 28.20 2.73
C ALA A 114 -54.08 28.57 3.97
N GLU A 115 -54.54 29.53 4.76
CA GLU A 115 -53.93 29.92 6.04
C GLU A 115 -54.02 28.79 7.07
N ALA A 116 -55.17 28.12 7.19
CA ALA A 116 -55.34 26.96 8.06
C ALA A 116 -54.40 25.81 7.67
N ARG A 117 -54.29 25.49 6.37
CA ARG A 117 -53.34 24.49 5.86
C ARG A 117 -51.88 24.84 6.21
N LYS A 118 -51.52 26.12 6.14
CA LYS A 118 -50.18 26.60 6.50
C LYS A 118 -49.93 26.50 8.01
N SER A 119 -50.93 26.82 8.83
CA SER A 119 -50.83 26.72 10.30
C SER A 119 -50.62 25.27 10.74
N VAL A 120 -51.40 24.33 10.19
CA VAL A 120 -51.26 22.90 10.48
C VAL A 120 -49.86 22.39 10.18
N ARG A 121 -49.29 22.76 9.02
CA ARG A 121 -47.91 22.37 8.66
C ARG A 121 -46.89 22.92 9.66
N LYS A 122 -47.02 24.21 10.00
CA LYS A 122 -46.11 24.89 10.93
C LYS A 122 -46.12 24.23 12.32
N GLU A 123 -47.30 23.88 12.83
CA GLU A 123 -47.44 23.21 14.14
C GLU A 123 -46.80 21.82 14.12
N PHE A 124 -46.96 21.07 13.05
CA PHE A 124 -46.34 19.75 12.91
C PHE A 124 -44.82 19.83 12.86
N ASP A 125 -44.26 20.76 12.07
CA ASP A 125 -42.82 20.99 12.02
C ASP A 125 -42.27 21.43 13.40
N ALA A 126 -42.98 22.29 14.11
CA ALA A 126 -42.57 22.73 15.45
C ALA A 126 -42.57 21.59 16.48
N MET A 127 -43.56 20.70 16.44
CA MET A 127 -43.60 19.50 17.29
C MET A 127 -42.45 18.54 16.96
N ARG A 128 -42.18 18.31 15.67
CA ARG A 128 -41.01 17.52 15.22
C ARG A 128 -39.72 18.08 15.80
N ASP A 129 -39.48 19.38 15.60
CA ASP A 129 -38.22 20.03 16.02
C ASP A 129 -38.07 20.04 17.54
N THR A 130 -39.17 20.20 18.29
CA THR A 130 -39.17 20.10 19.75
C THR A 130 -38.79 18.71 20.22
N ASN A 131 -39.36 17.66 19.63
CA ASN A 131 -39.06 16.28 20.01
C ASN A 131 -37.60 15.90 19.68
N ILE A 132 -37.08 16.34 18.53
CA ILE A 132 -35.66 16.15 18.16
C ILE A 132 -34.76 16.89 19.15
N SER A 133 -35.05 18.16 19.46
CA SER A 133 -34.25 18.94 20.41
C SER A 133 -34.24 18.34 21.82
N GLN A 134 -35.36 17.77 22.27
CA GLN A 134 -35.41 17.05 23.56
C GLN A 134 -34.56 15.78 23.55
N LEU A 135 -34.56 15.04 22.44
CA LEU A 135 -33.71 13.86 22.28
C LEU A 135 -32.22 14.25 22.27
N ASP A 136 -31.86 15.25 21.47
CA ASP A 136 -30.49 15.75 21.38
C ASP A 136 -29.99 16.28 22.73
N SER A 137 -30.84 17.00 23.48
CA SER A 137 -30.51 17.46 24.84
C SER A 137 -30.22 16.29 25.78
N LYS A 138 -31.04 15.23 25.75
CA LYS A 138 -30.82 14.03 26.57
C LYS A 138 -29.55 13.28 26.18
N LEU A 139 -29.26 13.19 24.87
CA LEU A 139 -28.03 12.56 24.37
C LEU A 139 -26.78 13.37 24.75
N ALA A 140 -26.85 14.69 24.68
CA ALA A 140 -25.78 15.59 25.09
C ALA A 140 -25.54 15.55 26.61
N GLU A 141 -26.61 15.58 27.42
CA GLU A 141 -26.54 15.41 28.88
C GLU A 141 -25.91 14.06 29.28
N ALA A 142 -26.22 13.00 28.55
CA ALA A 142 -25.61 11.69 28.75
C ALA A 142 -24.16 11.60 28.22
N GLY A 143 -23.67 12.64 27.53
CA GLY A 143 -22.32 12.67 26.95
C GLY A 143 -22.15 11.73 25.75
N PHE A 144 -23.23 11.40 25.05
CA PHE A 144 -23.19 10.45 23.93
C PHE A 144 -22.22 10.90 22.82
N GLU A 145 -22.15 12.20 22.56
CA GLU A 145 -21.21 12.80 21.61
C GLU A 145 -19.73 12.57 21.97
N ALA A 146 -19.43 12.41 23.27
CA ALA A 146 -18.06 12.17 23.74
C ALA A 146 -17.62 10.70 23.63
N LEU A 147 -18.54 9.75 23.39
CA LEU A 147 -18.23 8.31 23.40
C LEU A 147 -17.19 7.93 22.35
N GLU A 148 -17.33 8.43 21.12
CA GLU A 148 -16.37 8.13 20.05
C GLU A 148 -14.97 8.65 20.40
N LYS A 149 -14.90 9.85 20.98
CA LYS A 149 -13.64 10.45 21.43
C LYS A 149 -13.04 9.64 22.59
N ILE A 150 -13.84 9.27 23.59
CA ILE A 150 -13.38 8.48 24.75
C ILE A 150 -12.90 7.10 24.33
N ASP A 151 -13.56 6.44 23.36
CA ASP A 151 -13.09 5.15 22.81
C ASP A 151 -11.70 5.29 22.15
N LYS A 152 -11.53 6.31 21.29
CA LYS A 152 -10.23 6.62 20.67
C LYS A 152 -9.16 6.94 21.72
N ASP A 153 -9.48 7.81 22.68
CA ASP A 153 -8.56 8.21 23.74
C ASP A 153 -8.18 7.01 24.64
N THR A 154 -9.12 6.10 24.92
CA THR A 154 -8.86 4.90 25.74
C THR A 154 -7.95 3.90 25.02
N LYS A 155 -8.16 3.70 23.71
CA LYS A 155 -7.28 2.86 22.88
C LYS A 155 -5.87 3.43 22.84
N LYS A 156 -5.74 4.74 22.61
CA LYS A 156 -4.47 5.45 22.63
C LYS A 156 -3.78 5.34 24.00
N LEU A 157 -4.50 5.59 25.08
CA LEU A 157 -3.97 5.47 26.45
C LEU A 157 -3.42 4.06 26.72
N LYS A 158 -4.09 3.01 26.23
CA LYS A 158 -3.61 1.63 26.35
C LYS A 158 -2.29 1.40 25.61
N GLU A 159 -2.13 1.99 24.43
CA GLU A 159 -0.88 1.94 23.66
C GLU A 159 0.23 2.74 24.34
N ASP A 160 -0.07 3.95 24.81
CA ASP A 160 0.88 4.82 25.53
C ASP A 160 1.38 4.15 26.82
N ILE A 161 0.49 3.53 27.60
CA ILE A 161 0.85 2.74 28.79
C ILE A 161 1.79 1.58 28.41
N ARG A 162 1.53 0.90 27.29
CA ARG A 162 2.37 -0.21 26.82
C ARG A 162 3.76 0.30 26.41
N ALA A 163 3.82 1.39 25.64
CA ALA A 163 5.07 2.00 25.19
C ALA A 163 5.90 2.51 26.38
N HIS A 164 5.26 3.17 27.35
CA HIS A 164 5.91 3.62 28.57
C HIS A 164 6.53 2.46 29.36
N ARG A 165 5.78 1.36 29.55
CA ARG A 165 6.31 0.16 30.21
C ARG A 165 7.49 -0.46 29.46
N ILE A 166 7.42 -0.54 28.12
CA ILE A 166 8.54 -1.04 27.31
C ILE A 166 9.78 -0.19 27.58
N ASN A 167 9.67 1.14 27.56
CA ASN A 167 10.79 2.04 27.85
C ASN A 167 11.33 1.81 29.27
N GLN A 168 10.45 1.73 30.28
CA GLN A 168 10.87 1.46 31.66
C GLN A 168 11.63 0.14 31.79
N HIS A 169 11.11 -0.94 31.19
CA HIS A 169 11.76 -2.24 31.24
C HIS A 169 13.09 -2.29 30.47
N TRP A 170 13.26 -1.46 29.44
CA TRP A 170 14.56 -1.26 28.81
C TRP A 170 15.52 -0.56 29.78
N GLU A 171 15.09 0.49 30.46
CA GLU A 171 15.92 1.13 31.50
C GLU A 171 16.26 0.17 32.65
N ASP A 172 15.36 -0.75 33.02
CA ASP A 172 15.65 -1.79 34.02
C ASP A 172 16.72 -2.79 33.53
N LEU A 173 16.79 -3.06 32.22
CA LEU A 173 17.79 -3.94 31.61
C LEU A 173 19.14 -3.23 31.41
N ARG A 174 19.15 -1.90 31.30
CA ARG A 174 20.34 -1.10 31.01
C ARG A 174 21.53 -1.37 31.94
N PRO A 175 21.38 -1.46 33.28
CA PRO A 175 22.50 -1.76 34.16
C PRO A 175 23.15 -3.13 33.87
N VAL A 176 22.37 -4.11 33.41
CA VAL A 176 22.89 -5.42 33.00
C VAL A 176 23.74 -5.28 31.75
N PHE A 177 23.26 -4.54 30.76
CA PHE A 177 24.01 -4.24 29.55
C PHE A 177 25.31 -3.48 29.87
N ASP A 178 25.22 -2.40 30.64
CA ASP A 178 26.37 -1.56 31.00
C ASP A 178 27.44 -2.35 31.78
N ALA A 179 27.03 -3.27 32.67
CA ALA A 179 27.95 -4.16 33.36
C ALA A 179 28.59 -5.20 32.41
N THR A 180 27.80 -5.72 31.47
CA THR A 180 28.25 -6.74 30.51
C THR A 180 29.24 -6.15 29.51
N ILE A 181 28.95 -4.96 28.96
CA ILE A 181 29.80 -4.33 27.94
C ILE A 181 31.19 -3.97 28.49
N GLN A 182 31.27 -3.64 29.79
CA GLN A 182 32.55 -3.40 30.47
C GLN A 182 33.45 -4.64 30.54
N THR A 183 32.90 -5.86 30.44
CA THR A 183 33.72 -7.09 30.42
C THR A 183 34.33 -7.40 29.05
N PHE A 184 33.87 -6.73 27.98
CA PHE A 184 34.26 -7.02 26.60
C PHE A 184 34.98 -5.83 25.95
N ASP A 185 36.27 -5.68 26.24
CA ASP A 185 37.10 -4.55 25.79
C ASP A 185 37.14 -4.38 24.25
N ALA A 186 37.17 -5.48 23.49
CA ALA A 186 37.25 -5.44 22.04
C ALA A 186 36.08 -4.67 21.41
N ILE A 187 34.88 -4.76 22.01
CA ILE A 187 33.70 -4.04 21.52
C ILE A 187 33.89 -2.54 21.70
N SER A 188 34.33 -2.09 22.87
CA SER A 188 34.54 -0.67 23.16
C SER A 188 35.65 -0.07 22.30
N ARG A 189 36.70 -0.85 22.01
CA ARG A 189 37.88 -0.40 21.28
C ARG A 189 37.73 -0.43 19.75
N ILE A 190 37.16 -1.50 19.21
CA ILE A 190 37.07 -1.73 17.75
C ILE A 190 35.72 -1.22 17.20
N ALA A 191 34.64 -1.35 17.98
CA ALA A 191 33.27 -1.14 17.53
C ALA A 191 32.44 -0.34 18.55
N PRO A 192 32.82 0.92 18.87
CA PRO A 192 32.16 1.70 19.92
C PRO A 192 30.66 1.94 19.67
N SER A 193 30.21 1.93 18.41
CA SER A 193 28.78 1.98 18.07
C SER A 193 28.00 0.75 18.54
N LEU A 194 28.64 -0.42 18.66
CA LEU A 194 28.02 -1.63 19.17
C LEU A 194 27.97 -1.69 20.70
N ALA A 195 28.77 -0.85 21.38
CA ALA A 195 28.74 -0.65 22.82
C ALA A 195 27.62 0.31 23.28
N ASP A 196 26.91 0.94 22.34
CA ASP A 196 25.78 1.81 22.65
C ASP A 196 24.50 1.02 22.95
N PHE A 197 23.89 1.33 24.09
CA PHE A 197 22.65 0.68 24.55
C PHE A 197 21.47 0.91 23.60
N SER A 198 21.37 2.09 22.98
CA SER A 198 20.27 2.39 22.06
C SER A 198 20.35 1.51 20.80
N THR A 199 21.56 1.31 20.28
CA THR A 199 21.84 0.42 19.16
C THR A 199 21.50 -1.03 19.52
N PHE A 200 21.88 -1.49 20.72
CA PHE A 200 21.49 -2.82 21.22
C PHE A 200 19.96 -3.01 21.29
N ARG A 201 19.24 -2.01 21.82
CA ARG A 201 17.77 -2.01 21.91
C ARG A 201 17.11 -2.13 20.53
N ILE A 202 17.62 -1.41 19.52
CA ILE A 202 17.09 -1.45 18.15
C ILE A 202 17.25 -2.84 17.52
N ARG A 203 18.39 -3.50 17.76
CA ARG A 203 18.63 -4.86 17.26
C ARG A 203 17.77 -5.92 17.96
N ASN A 204 17.36 -5.66 19.20
CA ASN A 204 16.67 -6.63 20.06
C ASN A 204 15.25 -6.22 20.48
N PRO A 205 14.35 -5.82 19.56
CA PRO A 205 13.06 -5.21 19.92
C PRO A 205 12.13 -6.15 20.69
N LYS A 206 12.36 -7.48 20.62
CA LYS A 206 11.52 -8.51 21.25
C LYS A 206 12.05 -8.99 22.61
N LEU A 207 13.24 -8.54 23.03
CA LEU A 207 13.83 -8.95 24.29
C LEU A 207 13.01 -8.47 25.50
N VAL A 208 12.38 -7.31 25.35
CA VAL A 208 11.53 -6.68 26.37
C VAL A 208 10.10 -6.57 25.86
N THR A 209 9.11 -6.70 26.76
CA THR A 209 7.69 -6.54 26.43
C THR A 209 7.00 -5.53 27.34
N GLY A 210 5.85 -4.99 26.91
CA GLY A 210 5.05 -4.08 27.73
C GLY A 210 4.11 -4.77 28.74
N ALA A 211 4.37 -6.04 29.06
CA ALA A 211 3.56 -6.81 30.00
C ALA A 211 3.76 -6.28 31.43
N LYS A 212 2.66 -6.13 32.20
CA LYS A 212 2.73 -5.64 33.60
C LYS A 212 3.57 -6.56 34.51
N SER A 213 3.62 -7.85 34.19
CA SER A 213 4.38 -8.86 34.93
C SER A 213 5.84 -8.99 34.51
N PHE A 214 6.31 -8.21 33.54
CA PHE A 214 7.69 -8.28 33.08
C PHE A 214 8.65 -7.92 34.22
N LYS A 215 9.72 -8.70 34.32
CA LYS A 215 10.86 -8.45 35.20
C LYS A 215 12.11 -8.93 34.49
N VAL A 216 13.23 -8.24 34.70
CA VAL A 216 14.53 -8.69 34.19
C VAL A 216 14.92 -9.96 34.94
N THR A 217 14.94 -11.08 34.22
CA THR A 217 15.32 -12.41 34.72
C THR A 217 16.68 -12.84 34.18
N ASP A 218 17.23 -13.94 34.71
CA ASP A 218 18.48 -14.52 34.25
C ASP A 218 18.48 -14.85 32.75
N LYS A 219 17.33 -15.21 32.18
CA LYS A 219 17.21 -15.41 30.72
C LYS A 219 17.62 -14.16 29.94
N HIS A 220 17.19 -12.98 30.38
CA HIS A 220 17.52 -11.72 29.71
C HIS A 220 19.00 -11.39 29.89
N ARG A 221 19.56 -11.66 31.08
CA ARG A 221 20.99 -11.47 31.36
C ARG A 221 21.85 -12.36 30.46
N THR A 222 21.47 -13.63 30.33
CA THR A 222 22.13 -14.60 29.45
C THR A 222 22.05 -14.17 27.98
N GLU A 223 20.91 -13.66 27.52
CA GLU A 223 20.78 -13.18 26.14
C GLU A 223 21.74 -12.02 25.85
N VAL A 224 21.76 -11.01 26.73
CA VAL A 224 22.68 -9.86 26.63
C VAL A 224 24.13 -10.35 26.61
N ASN A 225 24.51 -11.22 27.54
CA ASN A 225 25.87 -11.75 27.63
C ASN A 225 26.26 -12.57 26.39
N ASN A 226 25.36 -13.42 25.89
CA ASN A 226 25.63 -14.25 24.72
C ASN A 226 25.85 -13.39 23.47
N GLU A 227 25.03 -12.36 23.25
CA GLU A 227 25.22 -11.44 22.12
C GLU A 227 26.54 -10.68 22.25
N MET A 228 26.82 -10.09 23.42
CA MET A 228 28.07 -9.33 23.62
C MET A 228 29.29 -10.23 23.47
N ASN A 229 29.29 -11.43 24.05
CA ASN A 229 30.39 -12.38 23.88
C ASN A 229 30.57 -12.77 22.40
N MET A 230 29.50 -13.08 21.67
CA MET A 230 29.58 -13.38 20.24
C MET A 230 30.20 -12.22 19.45
N ILE A 231 29.74 -10.99 19.68
CA ILE A 231 30.30 -9.80 19.03
C ILE A 231 31.78 -9.67 19.37
N ASN A 232 32.15 -9.79 20.63
CA ASN A 232 33.54 -9.71 21.09
C ASN A 232 34.42 -10.75 20.40
N GLN A 233 34.00 -12.02 20.36
CA GLN A 233 34.76 -13.09 19.70
C GLN A 233 34.95 -12.83 18.21
N ASN A 234 33.92 -12.34 17.52
CA ASN A 234 34.00 -12.06 16.08
C ASN A 234 34.90 -10.86 15.79
N LEU A 235 34.83 -9.80 16.61
CA LEU A 235 35.74 -8.65 16.49
C LEU A 235 37.20 -9.05 16.72
N LEU A 236 37.48 -9.88 17.72
CA LEU A 236 38.83 -10.41 17.96
C LEU A 236 39.32 -11.24 16.78
N GLN A 237 38.47 -12.10 16.19
CA GLN A 237 38.85 -12.86 14.99
C GLN A 237 39.16 -11.98 13.78
N ILE A 238 38.40 -10.89 13.60
CA ILE A 238 38.63 -9.91 12.53
C ILE A 238 39.96 -9.20 12.78
N GLU A 239 40.21 -8.74 14.00
CA GLU A 239 41.44 -8.03 14.36
C GLU A 239 42.69 -8.92 14.24
N GLU A 240 42.64 -10.15 14.76
CA GLU A 240 43.73 -11.13 14.68
C GLU A 240 44.06 -11.55 13.24
N ASN A 241 43.18 -11.24 12.28
CA ASN A 241 43.29 -11.62 10.87
C ASN A 241 43.66 -13.11 10.70
N ARG A 242 42.97 -14.01 11.42
CA ARG A 242 43.33 -15.45 11.48
C ARG A 242 43.47 -16.13 10.13
N HIS A 243 42.80 -15.61 9.10
CA HIS A 243 42.80 -16.16 7.74
C HIS A 243 43.78 -15.48 6.79
N GLY A 244 44.57 -14.51 7.27
CA GLY A 244 45.56 -13.80 6.46
C GLY A 244 44.94 -13.05 5.29
N LEU A 245 43.77 -12.45 5.51
CA LEU A 245 43.09 -11.63 4.52
C LEU A 245 43.95 -10.43 4.14
N ALA A 246 43.87 -10.00 2.90
CA ALA A 246 44.40 -8.72 2.46
C ALA A 246 43.78 -7.59 3.29
N MET A 247 44.57 -6.58 3.64
CA MET A 247 44.17 -5.50 4.56
C MET A 247 42.84 -4.83 4.15
N GLN A 248 42.65 -4.61 2.85
CA GLN A 248 41.41 -4.03 2.31
C GLN A 248 40.19 -4.94 2.57
N ASN A 249 40.33 -6.25 2.38
CA ASN A 249 39.25 -7.21 2.58
C ASN A 249 38.99 -7.49 4.06
N GLN A 250 40.02 -7.42 4.91
CA GLN A 250 39.85 -7.42 6.36
C GLN A 250 39.05 -6.19 6.83
N GLN A 251 39.34 -5.00 6.29
CA GLN A 251 38.61 -3.78 6.62
C GLN A 251 37.16 -3.82 6.10
N ASN A 252 36.95 -4.38 4.90
CA ASN A 252 35.61 -4.58 4.36
C ASN A 252 34.80 -5.58 5.22
N LEU A 253 35.42 -6.67 5.68
CA LEU A 253 34.81 -7.62 6.61
C LEU A 253 34.40 -6.94 7.92
N LEU A 254 35.27 -6.09 8.48
CA LEU A 254 34.93 -5.30 9.66
C LEU A 254 33.72 -4.41 9.41
N ASN A 255 33.74 -3.64 8.32
CA ASN A 255 32.65 -2.74 7.96
C ASN A 255 31.33 -3.50 7.80
N ASP A 256 31.32 -4.61 7.06
CA ASP A 256 30.13 -5.44 6.88
C ASP A 256 29.60 -5.98 8.22
N PHE A 257 30.49 -6.43 9.11
CA PHE A 257 30.12 -6.90 10.43
C PHE A 257 29.54 -5.79 11.31
N LEU A 258 30.07 -4.57 11.26
CA LEU A 258 29.52 -3.43 12.01
C LEU A 258 28.09 -3.09 11.57
N HIS A 259 27.77 -3.27 10.29
CA HIS A 259 26.41 -3.06 9.77
C HIS A 259 25.44 -4.18 10.18
N ASN A 260 25.92 -5.42 10.29
CA ASN A 260 25.12 -6.57 10.71
C ASN A 260 25.95 -7.49 11.63
N PRO A 261 25.95 -7.23 12.96
CA PRO A 261 26.83 -7.89 13.92
C PRO A 261 26.28 -9.25 14.35
N THR A 262 25.89 -10.09 13.40
CA THR A 262 25.40 -11.45 13.64
C THR A 262 26.47 -12.48 13.27
N ASN A 263 26.49 -13.61 13.97
CA ASN A 263 27.45 -14.68 13.66
C ASN A 263 27.28 -15.23 12.24
N GLU A 264 26.04 -15.36 11.77
CA GLU A 264 25.74 -15.84 10.43
C GLU A 264 26.31 -14.89 9.36
N ASN A 265 26.08 -13.59 9.51
CA ASN A 265 26.63 -12.60 8.58
C ASN A 265 28.16 -12.60 8.59
N PHE A 266 28.76 -12.63 9.79
CA PHE A 266 30.20 -12.71 9.95
C PHE A 266 30.80 -13.90 9.18
N LEU A 267 30.28 -15.11 9.41
CA LEU A 267 30.79 -16.32 8.76
C LEU A 267 30.62 -16.28 7.24
N ALA A 268 29.47 -15.82 6.76
CA ALA A 268 29.21 -15.69 5.33
C ALA A 268 30.16 -14.70 4.65
N ARG A 269 30.38 -13.52 5.26
CA ARG A 269 31.28 -12.49 4.73
C ARG A 269 32.75 -12.90 4.83
N GLN A 270 33.14 -13.54 5.92
CA GLN A 270 34.49 -14.07 6.08
C GLN A 270 34.82 -15.06 4.96
N SER A 271 33.93 -16.02 4.69
CA SER A 271 34.11 -16.98 3.58
C SER A 271 34.22 -16.28 2.23
N TYR A 272 33.36 -15.29 1.98
CA TYR A 272 33.39 -14.51 0.74
C TYR A 272 34.74 -13.82 0.51
N TYR A 273 35.29 -13.15 1.52
CA TYR A 273 36.57 -12.45 1.40
C TYR A 273 37.77 -13.40 1.29
N ILE A 274 37.71 -14.56 1.94
CA ILE A 274 38.72 -15.62 1.78
C ILE A 274 38.78 -16.06 0.31
N ASP A 275 37.64 -16.31 -0.32
CA ASP A 275 37.59 -16.77 -1.69
C ASP A 275 37.96 -15.66 -2.69
N LEU A 276 37.59 -14.42 -2.39
CA LEU A 276 38.01 -13.26 -3.18
C LEU A 276 39.53 -13.09 -3.19
N ASP A 277 40.19 -13.19 -2.03
CA ASP A 277 41.65 -13.12 -1.93
C ASP A 277 42.35 -14.25 -2.69
N LYS A 278 41.81 -15.47 -2.60
CA LYS A 278 42.34 -16.61 -3.36
C LYS A 278 42.22 -16.36 -4.87
N ALA A 279 41.07 -15.87 -5.33
CA ALA A 279 40.85 -15.57 -6.74
C ALA A 279 41.78 -14.45 -7.24
N GLN A 280 41.97 -13.38 -6.46
CA GLN A 280 42.88 -12.30 -6.80
C GLN A 280 44.33 -12.77 -6.88
N LYS A 281 44.79 -13.58 -5.91
CA LYS A 281 46.13 -14.17 -5.95
C LYS A 281 46.33 -15.07 -7.18
N GLN A 282 45.34 -15.89 -7.52
CA GLN A 282 45.40 -16.75 -8.72
C GLN A 282 45.43 -15.94 -10.01
N ALA A 283 44.61 -14.89 -10.12
CA ALA A 283 44.59 -14.00 -11.28
C ALA A 283 45.92 -13.24 -11.45
N GLU A 284 46.57 -12.88 -10.35
CA GLU A 284 47.88 -12.24 -10.37
C GLU A 284 48.98 -13.21 -10.85
N ILE A 285 48.99 -14.45 -10.34
CA ILE A 285 49.92 -15.50 -10.79
C ILE A 285 49.74 -15.76 -12.29
N GLN A 286 48.50 -15.85 -12.77
CA GLN A 286 48.22 -16.05 -14.20
C GLN A 286 48.67 -14.88 -15.06
N ARG A 287 48.51 -13.63 -14.59
CA ARG A 287 49.01 -12.44 -15.30
C ARG A 287 50.52 -12.44 -15.41
N GLN A 288 51.23 -12.75 -14.31
CA GLN A 288 52.69 -12.84 -14.30
C GLN A 288 53.21 -13.96 -15.21
N GLU A 289 52.54 -15.12 -15.24
CA GLU A 289 52.91 -16.22 -16.14
C GLU A 289 52.69 -15.86 -17.62
N GLN A 290 51.57 -15.22 -17.95
CA GLN A 290 51.31 -14.72 -19.32
C GLN A 290 52.34 -13.67 -19.76
N GLU A 291 52.71 -12.76 -18.87
CA GLU A 291 53.72 -11.74 -19.16
C GLU A 291 55.10 -12.37 -19.38
N ARG A 292 55.48 -13.37 -18.57
CA ARG A 292 56.71 -14.16 -18.77
C ARG A 292 56.70 -14.89 -20.12
N LEU A 293 55.62 -15.59 -20.46
CA LEU A 293 55.50 -16.28 -21.75
C LEU A 293 55.59 -15.31 -22.94
N LYS A 294 55.00 -14.11 -22.81
CA LYS A 294 55.09 -13.07 -23.85
C LYS A 294 56.52 -12.53 -24.00
N GLN A 295 57.24 -12.35 -22.89
CA GLN A 295 58.65 -11.94 -22.94
C GLN A 295 59.53 -13.03 -23.59
N GLU A 296 59.34 -14.30 -23.21
CA GLU A 296 60.04 -15.44 -23.83
C GLU A 296 59.78 -15.55 -25.34
N GLN A 297 58.52 -15.36 -25.78
CA GLN A 297 58.19 -15.35 -27.21
C GLN A 297 58.86 -14.19 -27.96
N LEU A 298 58.89 -12.99 -27.35
CA LEU A 298 59.54 -11.83 -27.96
C LEU A 298 61.05 -12.04 -28.09
N GLU A 299 61.68 -12.66 -27.11
CA GLU A 299 63.10 -13.00 -27.14
C GLU A 299 63.41 -14.05 -28.22
N GLN A 300 62.61 -15.12 -28.32
CA GLN A 300 62.74 -16.10 -29.40
C GLN A 300 62.57 -15.47 -30.78
N GLN A 301 61.60 -14.58 -30.95
CA GLN A 301 61.38 -13.89 -32.23
C GLN A 301 62.57 -12.99 -32.59
N ARG A 302 63.14 -12.27 -31.62
CA ARG A 302 64.35 -11.46 -31.83
C ARG A 302 65.54 -12.33 -32.25
N LEU A 303 65.71 -13.50 -31.63
CA LEU A 303 66.79 -14.43 -31.96
C LEU A 303 66.65 -14.99 -33.38
N LEU A 304 65.43 -15.34 -33.81
CA LEU A 304 65.14 -15.78 -35.17
C LEU A 304 65.41 -14.69 -36.21
N GLN A 305 65.02 -13.44 -35.93
CA GLN A 305 65.27 -12.31 -36.83
C GLN A 305 66.78 -12.03 -36.97
N GLN A 306 67.54 -12.17 -35.89
CA GLN A 306 68.99 -12.01 -35.90
C GLN A 306 69.69 -13.13 -36.69
N GLN A 307 69.20 -14.39 -36.59
CA GLN A 307 69.70 -15.49 -37.43
C GLN A 307 69.38 -15.30 -38.92
N GLN A 308 68.20 -14.77 -39.26
CA GLN A 308 67.86 -14.47 -40.66
C GLN A 308 68.70 -13.33 -41.25
N GLN A 309 69.12 -12.35 -40.44
CA GLN A 309 70.04 -11.29 -40.88
C GLN A 309 71.51 -11.75 -40.94
N ALA A 310 71.87 -12.81 -40.22
CA ALA A 310 73.22 -13.38 -40.22
C ALA A 310 73.44 -14.49 -41.27
N GLN A 311 72.39 -14.93 -41.98
CA GLN A 311 72.54 -15.74 -43.18
C GLN A 311 72.87 -14.83 -44.38
N PRO A 312 74.01 -15.03 -45.08
CA PRO A 312 74.23 -14.37 -46.36
C PRO A 312 73.18 -14.87 -47.35
N SER A 313 72.58 -13.93 -48.08
CA SER A 313 71.68 -14.13 -49.20
C SER A 313 72.19 -15.21 -50.17
N GLN A 314 71.76 -16.47 -50.00
CA GLN A 314 71.92 -17.50 -51.05
C GLN A 314 71.12 -17.16 -52.33
N SER A 315 70.36 -16.07 -52.31
CA SER A 315 69.70 -15.45 -53.45
C SER A 315 70.65 -14.79 -54.47
N GLU A 316 71.94 -14.60 -54.16
CA GLU A 316 72.94 -14.17 -55.18
C GLU A 316 73.54 -15.33 -55.99
N GLN A 317 73.39 -16.60 -55.57
CA GLN A 317 73.86 -17.76 -56.32
C GLN A 317 72.78 -18.48 -57.16
N GLU A 318 71.49 -18.30 -56.83
CA GLU A 318 70.40 -18.89 -57.62
C GLU A 318 69.95 -18.04 -58.81
N GLN A 319 70.24 -16.72 -58.83
CA GLN A 319 70.01 -15.89 -60.02
C GLN A 319 71.07 -16.07 -61.12
N LEU A 320 72.25 -16.61 -60.79
CA LEU A 320 73.29 -16.90 -61.78
C LEU A 320 73.09 -18.25 -62.51
N ASN A 321 72.29 -19.16 -61.95
CA ASN A 321 71.99 -20.47 -62.55
C ASN A 321 70.66 -20.54 -63.32
N GLN A 322 69.82 -19.49 -63.28
CA GLN A 322 68.60 -19.41 -64.10
C GLN A 322 68.81 -18.76 -65.48
N MET A 323 70.03 -18.35 -65.81
CA MET A 323 70.40 -17.83 -67.14
C MET A 323 71.13 -18.87 -68.01
N ASN A 324 70.86 -20.16 -67.80
CA ASN A 324 71.33 -21.24 -68.70
C ASN A 324 70.53 -22.54 -68.52
N GLN A 325 69.26 -22.54 -68.93
CA GLN A 325 68.69 -23.59 -69.81
C GLN A 325 67.20 -23.39 -70.03
N MET A 326 66.90 -23.04 -71.29
CA MET A 326 65.60 -23.00 -71.90
C MET A 326 65.56 -24.17 -72.91
N ASN A 327 64.84 -25.26 -72.60
CA ASN A 327 64.08 -26.13 -73.52
C ASN A 327 63.89 -27.54 -72.94
N GLN A 328 62.69 -27.84 -72.44
CA GLN A 328 61.74 -28.77 -73.06
C GLN A 328 60.54 -29.00 -72.12
N GLN A 329 59.34 -28.93 -72.69
CA GLN A 329 58.03 -29.29 -72.14
C GLN A 329 57.49 -30.48 -72.99
N PRO A 330 56.36 -31.16 -72.68
CA PRO A 330 55.60 -31.43 -71.42
C PRO A 330 55.25 -32.97 -71.36
N PRO A 331 54.21 -33.54 -70.68
CA PRO A 331 53.16 -32.93 -69.85
C PRO A 331 52.78 -33.60 -68.51
N VAL A 332 52.20 -32.75 -67.65
CA VAL A 332 50.99 -32.92 -66.82
C VAL A 332 50.80 -34.23 -66.03
N GLN A 333 50.79 -34.11 -64.69
CA GLN A 333 49.70 -34.64 -63.85
C GLN A 333 49.46 -33.71 -62.65
N GLN A 334 48.20 -33.27 -62.54
CA GLN A 334 47.64 -32.52 -61.43
C GLN A 334 47.55 -33.39 -60.18
N GLN A 335 47.98 -32.89 -59.02
CA GLN A 335 47.52 -33.43 -57.75
C GLN A 335 47.16 -32.29 -56.80
N TRP A 336 45.85 -32.18 -56.60
CA TRP A 336 45.21 -31.42 -55.53
C TRP A 336 45.55 -32.06 -54.17
N ASN A 337 46.05 -31.28 -53.20
CA ASN A 337 45.39 -31.20 -51.89
C ASN A 337 45.99 -30.13 -50.95
N GLN A 338 45.09 -29.24 -50.54
CA GLN A 338 44.97 -28.60 -49.22
C GLN A 338 46.18 -27.85 -48.63
N GLN A 339 46.29 -26.58 -49.01
CA GLN A 339 46.67 -25.52 -48.06
C GLN A 339 45.43 -25.14 -47.25
N GLN A 340 45.47 -25.34 -45.93
CA GLN A 340 44.58 -24.62 -45.02
C GLN A 340 45.10 -23.19 -44.88
N PRO A 341 44.26 -22.16 -45.05
CA PRO A 341 44.67 -20.79 -44.82
C PRO A 341 44.86 -20.53 -43.31
N PRO A 342 45.75 -19.60 -42.94
CA PRO A 342 45.79 -19.07 -41.59
C PRO A 342 44.43 -18.43 -41.29
N GLN A 343 43.81 -18.81 -40.17
CA GLN A 343 42.66 -18.08 -39.65
C GLN A 343 43.16 -16.67 -39.28
N ASN A 344 42.90 -15.73 -40.17
CA ASN A 344 42.66 -14.35 -39.81
C ASN A 344 41.63 -14.37 -38.69
N VAL A 345 42.05 -13.92 -37.49
CA VAL A 345 41.14 -13.54 -36.42
C VAL A 345 40.39 -12.32 -36.94
N THR A 346 39.29 -12.58 -37.62
CA THR A 346 38.25 -11.59 -37.89
C THR A 346 37.80 -11.06 -36.54
N MET A 347 38.04 -9.79 -36.28
CA MET A 347 37.40 -9.05 -35.21
C MET A 347 35.90 -9.26 -35.33
N PHE A 348 35.33 -9.97 -34.35
CA PHE A 348 33.89 -10.03 -34.13
C PHE A 348 33.47 -8.67 -33.57
N ASN A 349 33.17 -7.74 -34.46
CA ASN A 349 32.35 -6.59 -34.16
C ASN A 349 31.31 -6.46 -35.27
N GLN A 350 30.18 -7.14 -35.07
CA GLN A 350 28.90 -6.70 -35.60
C GLN A 350 27.79 -7.44 -34.88
N GLN A 351 27.21 -6.71 -33.93
CA GLN A 351 25.79 -6.77 -33.64
C GLN A 351 25.03 -6.65 -34.97
N GLU A 352 24.39 -7.72 -35.41
CA GLU A 352 23.18 -7.60 -36.23
C GLU A 352 22.03 -8.24 -35.49
N ALA A 353 21.00 -7.40 -35.35
CA ALA A 353 19.80 -7.63 -34.61
C ALA A 353 19.01 -8.80 -35.20
N PHE A 354 18.82 -9.84 -34.40
CA PHE A 354 17.60 -10.62 -34.50
C PHE A 354 16.45 -9.73 -34.00
N ALA A 355 15.89 -8.93 -34.90
CA ALA A 355 14.59 -8.31 -34.74
C ALA A 355 13.52 -9.42 -34.77
N ARG A 356 13.36 -10.12 -33.64
CA ARG A 356 12.02 -10.52 -33.24
C ARG A 356 11.32 -9.24 -32.82
N PRO A 357 10.05 -9.00 -33.19
CA PRO A 357 9.26 -7.97 -32.53
C PRO A 357 9.06 -8.42 -31.09
N GLN A 358 10.06 -8.17 -30.24
CA GLN A 358 9.86 -8.25 -28.81
C GLN A 358 8.87 -7.15 -28.49
N ALA A 359 7.71 -7.54 -27.97
CA ALA A 359 6.92 -6.64 -27.16
C ALA A 359 7.90 -5.91 -26.23
N THR A 360 8.05 -4.60 -26.43
CA THR A 360 8.93 -3.76 -25.63
C THR A 360 8.53 -3.96 -24.18
N ASN A 361 9.31 -4.75 -23.44
CA ASN A 361 9.08 -4.94 -22.02
C ASN A 361 9.23 -3.56 -21.38
N GLU A 362 8.13 -3.02 -20.86
CA GLU A 362 8.08 -1.67 -20.27
C GLU A 362 9.07 -1.50 -19.10
N PHE A 363 9.63 -2.62 -18.60
CA PHE A 363 10.63 -2.68 -17.53
C PHE A 363 12.04 -3.05 -18.02
N ALA A 364 12.33 -3.06 -19.33
CA ALA A 364 13.66 -3.40 -19.84
C ALA A 364 14.79 -2.52 -19.25
N TRP A 365 14.47 -1.27 -18.93
CA TRP A 365 15.39 -0.33 -18.29
C TRP A 365 15.82 -0.78 -16.88
N LEU A 366 15.04 -1.60 -16.16
CA LEU A 366 15.45 -2.15 -14.86
C LEU A 366 16.53 -3.21 -15.01
N ALA A 367 16.48 -4.00 -16.08
CA ALA A 367 17.54 -4.95 -16.39
C ALA A 367 18.85 -4.20 -16.72
N GLU A 368 18.76 -3.13 -17.51
CA GLU A 368 19.89 -2.26 -17.81
C GLU A 368 20.43 -1.51 -16.57
N LEU A 369 19.54 -1.05 -15.69
CA LEU A 369 19.93 -0.46 -14.42
C LEU A 369 20.71 -1.46 -13.54
N SER A 370 20.31 -2.73 -13.55
CA SER A 370 20.96 -3.81 -12.79
C SER A 370 22.33 -4.22 -13.34
N THR A 371 22.58 -4.02 -14.63
CA THR A 371 23.87 -4.29 -15.27
C THR A 371 24.85 -3.14 -15.07
N LEU A 372 24.35 -1.90 -15.12
CA LEU A 372 25.14 -0.68 -14.95
C LEU A 372 25.52 -0.39 -13.49
N ASN A 373 24.68 -0.80 -12.53
CA ASN A 373 24.91 -0.56 -11.10
C ASN A 373 25.21 -1.88 -10.37
N PRO A 374 26.46 -2.10 -9.92
CA PRO A 374 26.84 -3.35 -9.26
C PRO A 374 26.01 -3.68 -8.02
N GLU A 375 25.52 -2.66 -7.30
CA GLU A 375 24.64 -2.79 -6.13
C GLU A 375 23.25 -3.36 -6.45
N TYR A 376 22.82 -3.29 -7.72
CA TYR A 376 21.54 -3.82 -8.17
C TYR A 376 21.66 -5.16 -8.89
N ARG A 377 22.86 -5.76 -8.92
CA ARG A 377 23.05 -7.13 -9.44
C ARG A 377 22.19 -8.11 -8.66
N ASN A 378 21.66 -9.10 -9.39
CA ASN A 378 20.77 -10.14 -8.86
C ASN A 378 19.42 -9.60 -8.34
N LEU A 379 18.91 -8.51 -8.94
CA LEU A 379 17.59 -7.95 -8.60
C LEU A 379 16.48 -9.01 -8.57
N ALA A 380 16.50 -9.98 -9.50
CA ALA A 380 15.50 -11.04 -9.57
C ALA A 380 15.61 -12.11 -8.47
N THR A 381 16.77 -12.26 -7.83
CA THR A 381 17.01 -13.38 -6.90
C THR A 381 17.38 -12.95 -5.49
N ASN A 382 17.49 -11.64 -5.23
CA ASN A 382 17.91 -11.11 -3.95
C ASN A 382 16.93 -10.05 -3.40
N GLU A 383 16.20 -10.43 -2.36
CA GLU A 383 15.23 -9.56 -1.67
C GLU A 383 15.85 -8.28 -1.11
N ARG A 384 17.11 -8.33 -0.65
CA ARG A 384 17.80 -7.12 -0.18
C ARG A 384 18.09 -6.16 -1.32
N THR A 385 18.43 -6.69 -2.50
CA THR A 385 18.63 -5.91 -3.72
C THR A 385 17.30 -5.31 -4.20
N LYS A 386 16.20 -6.05 -4.14
CA LYS A 386 14.85 -5.52 -4.42
C LYS A 386 14.51 -4.35 -3.51
N MET A 387 14.73 -4.48 -2.21
CA MET A 387 14.47 -3.41 -1.24
C MET A 387 15.37 -2.19 -1.46
N ALA A 388 16.63 -2.38 -1.86
CA ALA A 388 17.54 -1.28 -2.19
C ALA A 388 17.07 -0.53 -3.45
N VAL A 389 16.67 -1.24 -4.50
CA VAL A 389 16.11 -0.64 -5.74
C VAL A 389 14.80 0.08 -5.44
N LEU A 390 13.92 -0.48 -4.60
CA LEU A 390 12.67 0.17 -4.19
C LEU A 390 12.93 1.43 -3.37
N TYR A 391 13.90 1.39 -2.45
CA TYR A 391 14.29 2.57 -1.68
C TYR A 391 14.78 3.69 -2.60
N ASP A 392 15.69 3.37 -3.54
CA ASP A 392 16.24 4.34 -4.48
C ASP A 392 15.21 4.86 -5.48
N LEU A 393 14.28 4.01 -5.91
CA LEU A 393 13.10 4.43 -6.66
C LEU A 393 12.41 5.56 -5.90
N PHE A 394 11.87 5.29 -4.70
CA PHE A 394 11.09 6.30 -3.96
C PHE A 394 11.86 7.60 -3.65
N HIS A 395 13.17 7.53 -3.45
CA HIS A 395 13.99 8.71 -3.17
C HIS A 395 14.38 9.52 -4.42
N LYS A 396 14.39 8.90 -5.60
CA LYS A 396 14.87 9.52 -6.86
C LYS A 396 13.75 9.78 -7.87
N LEU A 397 12.51 9.38 -7.58
CA LEU A 397 11.34 9.56 -8.46
C LEU A 397 11.07 11.02 -8.88
N THR A 398 11.44 12.00 -8.05
CA THR A 398 11.24 13.43 -8.30
C THR A 398 12.39 14.08 -9.07
N ASP A 399 13.53 13.40 -9.23
CA ASP A 399 14.69 13.90 -9.97
C ASP A 399 14.70 13.37 -11.41
N SER A 400 14.33 14.23 -12.36
CA SER A 400 14.28 13.94 -13.79
C SER A 400 15.63 13.63 -14.43
N ASN A 401 16.75 13.82 -13.71
CA ASN A 401 18.07 13.44 -14.19
C ASN A 401 18.43 11.99 -13.88
N THR A 402 17.61 11.30 -13.07
CA THR A 402 17.82 9.90 -12.71
C THR A 402 17.05 8.97 -13.64
N VAL A 403 17.53 7.73 -13.80
CA VAL A 403 16.85 6.70 -14.59
C VAL A 403 15.42 6.46 -14.07
N PHE A 404 15.22 6.55 -12.74
CA PHE A 404 13.90 6.44 -12.11
C PHE A 404 12.98 7.61 -12.46
N GLY A 405 13.46 8.85 -12.39
CA GLY A 405 12.68 10.02 -12.77
C GLY A 405 12.33 10.07 -14.26
N GLN A 406 13.21 9.55 -15.13
CA GLN A 406 13.00 9.51 -16.59
C GLN A 406 12.00 8.43 -17.03
N ASN A 407 12.05 7.24 -16.42
CA ASN A 407 11.23 6.10 -16.85
C ASN A 407 9.91 5.98 -16.07
N VAL A 408 9.88 6.41 -14.81
CA VAL A 408 8.72 6.30 -13.92
C VAL A 408 8.12 7.67 -13.62
N GLY A 409 8.95 8.60 -13.11
CA GLY A 409 8.53 9.94 -12.71
C GLY A 409 7.50 9.91 -11.57
N THR A 410 6.77 11.01 -11.35
CA THR A 410 5.79 11.11 -10.25
C THR A 410 4.40 10.53 -10.60
N ASP A 411 4.28 9.77 -11.69
CA ASP A 411 3.04 9.12 -12.11
C ASP A 411 2.73 7.92 -11.21
N VAL A 412 1.67 8.02 -10.42
CA VAL A 412 1.28 7.03 -9.40
C VAL A 412 1.06 5.65 -10.00
N ASP A 413 0.44 5.55 -11.18
CA ASP A 413 0.15 4.26 -11.79
C ASP A 413 1.43 3.57 -12.29
N LYS A 414 2.39 4.35 -12.82
CA LYS A 414 3.70 3.84 -13.21
C LYS A 414 4.52 3.42 -11.99
N VAL A 415 4.52 4.23 -10.93
CA VAL A 415 5.21 3.91 -9.67
C VAL A 415 4.70 2.57 -9.12
N MET A 416 3.39 2.40 -9.01
CA MET A 416 2.81 1.17 -8.46
C MET A 416 3.08 -0.05 -9.34
N LYS A 417 3.04 0.10 -10.67
CA LYS A 417 3.41 -0.97 -11.61
C LYS A 417 4.88 -1.36 -11.49
N THR A 418 5.79 -0.40 -11.41
CA THR A 418 7.23 -0.65 -11.23
C THR A 418 7.53 -1.31 -9.89
N VAL A 419 6.91 -0.85 -8.80
CA VAL A 419 7.05 -1.47 -7.47
C VAL A 419 6.61 -2.94 -7.51
N ARG A 420 5.43 -3.21 -8.09
CA ARG A 420 4.91 -4.56 -8.22
C ARG A 420 5.84 -5.45 -9.05
N TYR A 421 6.33 -4.94 -10.18
CA TYR A 421 7.26 -5.67 -11.02
C TYR A 421 8.56 -6.03 -10.28
N ILE A 422 9.13 -5.10 -9.51
CA ILE A 422 10.37 -5.36 -8.73
C ILE A 422 10.14 -6.43 -7.65
N ILE A 423 8.97 -6.46 -7.02
CA ILE A 423 8.62 -7.46 -6.01
C ILE A 423 8.44 -8.84 -6.67
N ASP A 424 7.78 -8.88 -7.82
CA ASP A 424 7.40 -10.10 -8.55
C ASP A 424 8.52 -10.72 -9.41
N LEU A 425 9.64 -10.01 -9.61
CA LEU A 425 10.87 -10.51 -10.26
C LEU A 425 11.48 -11.68 -9.48
#